data_AF-A0A1G3AAU3-F1
#
_entry.id   AF-A0A1G3AAU3-F1
#
_cell.length_a   1.000
_cell.length_b   1.000
_cell.length_c   1.000
_cell.angle_alpha   90.00
_cell.angle_beta   90.00
_cell.angle_gamma   90.00
#
_symmetry.space_group_name_H-M   'P 1'
#
loop_
_entity.id
_entity.type
_entity.pdbx_description
1 polymer ?
#
loop_
_entity_poly.entity_id
_entity_poly.type
_entity_poly.pdbx_seq_one_letter_code
_entity_poly.pdbx_strand_id
1 'polypeptide(L)'
;MGAGGSDAAIETADIALMSDDLSKLPWLVRHSRRTLVIIRQNIAFSLSVKALFVVLTFAGYASLWAAIAADMGVSLLVVFNALRLLASRGTIGGDDDDGV
;
A
#
# COMPACT_ATOMS: atom_id res chain seq x y z
N MET A 1 14.02 -11.84 -27.05
CA MET A 1 14.62 -10.57 -26.61
C MET A 1 13.71 -9.44 -27.07
N GLY A 2 12.70 -9.09 -26.26
CA GLY A 2 11.80 -7.96 -26.50
C GLY A 2 12.43 -6.68 -25.97
N ALA A 3 13.32 -6.09 -26.76
CA ALA A 3 13.95 -4.80 -26.49
C ALA A 3 13.22 -3.71 -27.30
N GLY A 4 11.91 -3.59 -27.10
CA GLY A 4 11.04 -2.68 -27.84
C GLY A 4 10.94 -1.26 -27.25
N GLY A 5 11.74 -0.92 -26.25
CA GLY A 5 11.82 0.42 -25.66
C GLY A 5 13.24 0.94 -25.73
N SER A 6 13.42 2.14 -26.27
CA SER A 6 14.70 2.88 -26.19
C SER A 6 15.19 2.91 -24.74
N ASP A 7 16.48 2.69 -24.52
CA ASP A 7 17.12 2.70 -23.18
C ASP A 7 16.76 3.99 -22.40
N ALA A 8 16.66 5.11 -23.11
CA ALA A 8 16.24 6.41 -22.58
C ALA A 8 14.76 6.45 -22.13
N ALA A 9 13.88 5.67 -22.78
CA ALA A 9 12.48 5.54 -22.39
C ALA A 9 12.31 4.68 -21.13
N ILE A 10 13.17 3.68 -20.93
CA ILE A 10 13.20 2.88 -19.70
C ILE A 10 13.76 3.69 -18.53
N GLU A 11 14.80 4.50 -18.75
CA GLU A 11 15.43 5.32 -17.72
C GLU A 11 14.49 6.41 -17.16
N THR A 12 13.54 6.89 -17.97
CA THR A 12 12.60 7.96 -17.58
C THR A 12 11.24 7.45 -17.10
N ALA A 13 10.91 6.18 -17.34
CA ALA A 13 9.60 5.65 -17.00
C ALA A 13 9.51 5.22 -15.52
N ASP A 14 8.49 5.71 -14.81
CA ASP A 14 8.17 5.24 -13.45
C ASP A 14 7.68 3.77 -13.42
N ILE A 15 7.28 3.23 -14.58
CA ILE A 15 6.74 1.88 -14.73
C ILE A 15 7.29 1.25 -16.02
N ALA A 16 8.10 0.20 -15.88
CA ALA A 16 8.60 -0.61 -17.00
C ALA A 16 7.74 -1.87 -17.18
N LEU A 17 7.24 -2.10 -18.39
CA LEU A 17 6.51 -3.31 -18.76
C LEU A 17 7.50 -4.34 -19.30
N MET A 18 7.68 -5.45 -18.59
CA MET A 18 8.57 -6.54 -18.99
C MET A 18 7.94 -7.51 -20.01
N SER A 19 6.69 -7.24 -20.42
CA SER A 19 5.91 -8.03 -21.38
C SER A 19 5.28 -7.07 -22.40
N ASP A 20 5.31 -7.44 -23.68
CA ASP A 20 4.76 -6.64 -24.80
C ASP A 20 3.21 -6.54 -24.83
N ASP A 21 2.55 -6.97 -23.75
CA ASP A 21 1.10 -7.06 -23.67
C ASP A 21 0.50 -5.84 -22.95
N LEU A 22 0.18 -4.80 -23.74
CA LEU A 22 -0.48 -3.58 -23.26
C LEU A 22 -1.89 -3.83 -22.71
N SER A 23 -2.49 -5.01 -22.93
CA SER A 23 -3.80 -5.34 -22.38
C SER A 23 -3.82 -5.47 -20.84
N LYS A 24 -2.64 -5.58 -20.20
CA LYS A 24 -2.50 -5.66 -18.74
C LYS A 24 -2.41 -4.29 -18.04
N LEU A 25 -2.15 -3.20 -18.78
CA LEU A 25 -2.11 -1.83 -18.25
C LEU A 25 -3.42 -1.41 -17.53
N PRO A 26 -4.61 -1.62 -18.12
CA PRO A 26 -5.88 -1.29 -17.46
C PRO A 26 -6.10 -2.07 -16.16
N TRP A 27 -5.68 -3.34 -16.10
CA TRP A 27 -5.75 -4.16 -14.89
C TRP A 27 -4.84 -3.63 -13.79
N LEU A 28 -3.61 -3.24 -14.16
CA LEU A 28 -2.59 -2.70 -13.26
C LEU A 28 -3.02 -1.36 -12.66
N VAL A 29 -3.57 -0.46 -13.48
CA VAL A 29 -4.13 0.83 -13.03
C VAL A 29 -5.32 0.61 -12.08
N ARG A 30 -6.21 -0.35 -12.37
CA ARG A 30 -7.36 -0.65 -11.52
C ARG A 30 -6.94 -1.23 -10.17
N HIS A 31 -5.92 -2.09 -10.15
CA HIS A 31 -5.34 -2.62 -8.91
C HIS A 31 -4.65 -1.51 -8.09
N SER A 32 -3.86 -0.66 -8.74
CA SER A 32 -3.19 0.48 -8.10
C SER A 32 -4.17 1.43 -7.43
N ARG A 33 -5.30 1.76 -8.08
CA ARG A 33 -6.35 2.60 -7.50
C ARG A 33 -6.96 2.01 -6.23
N ARG A 34 -7.19 0.70 -6.18
CA ARG A 34 -7.67 0.03 -4.95
C ARG A 34 -6.64 0.11 -3.84
N THR A 35 -5.36 -0.12 -4.15
CA THR A 35 -4.28 0.05 -3.18
C THR A 35 -4.22 1.49 -2.64
N LEU A 36 -4.37 2.50 -3.49
CA LEU A 36 -4.39 3.91 -3.08
C LEU A 36 -5.55 4.28 -2.15
N VAL A 37 -6.74 3.70 -2.36
CA VAL A 37 -7.89 3.90 -1.44
C VAL A 37 -7.54 3.39 -0.05
N ILE A 38 -6.87 2.24 0.03
CA ILE A 38 -6.54 1.62 1.30
C ILE A 38 -5.35 2.32 1.99
N ILE A 39 -4.37 2.80 1.21
CA ILE A 39 -3.31 3.68 1.73
C ILE A 39 -3.94 4.93 2.35
N ARG A 40 -4.90 5.57 1.66
CA ARG A 40 -5.62 6.72 2.20
C ARG A 40 -6.37 6.39 3.51
N GLN A 41 -6.97 5.20 3.63
CA GLN A 41 -7.59 4.76 4.88
C GLN A 41 -6.59 4.60 6.02
N ASN A 42 -5.41 4.01 5.76
CA ASN A 42 -4.35 3.89 6.78
C ASN A 42 -3.83 5.26 7.23
N ILE A 43 -3.56 6.15 6.29
CA ILE A 43 -3.12 7.51 6.58
C ILE A 43 -4.17 8.23 7.41
N ALA A 44 -5.45 8.15 7.01
CA ALA A 44 -6.55 8.76 7.75
C ALA A 44 -6.65 8.20 9.18
N PHE A 45 -6.49 6.89 9.37
CA PHE A 45 -6.51 6.26 10.69
C PHE A 45 -5.34 6.72 11.57
N SER A 46 -4.11 6.66 11.06
CA SER A 46 -2.91 7.16 11.75
C SER A 46 -3.05 8.62 12.16
N LEU A 47 -3.52 9.47 11.23
CA LEU A 47 -3.68 10.90 11.48
C LEU A 47 -4.78 11.18 12.49
N SER A 48 -5.88 10.42 12.45
CA SER A 48 -7.00 10.55 13.40
C SER A 48 -6.56 10.23 14.81
N VAL A 49 -5.81 9.14 15.01
CA VAL A 49 -5.35 8.80 16.37
C VAL A 49 -4.32 9.80 16.87
N LYS A 50 -3.41 10.26 16.01
CA LYS A 50 -2.44 11.30 16.37
C LYS A 50 -3.13 12.61 16.74
N ALA A 51 -4.16 13.02 16.00
CA ALA A 51 -4.96 14.21 16.31
C ALA A 51 -5.73 14.05 17.64
N LEU A 52 -6.34 12.88 17.87
CA LEU A 52 -7.04 12.57 19.12
C LEU A 52 -6.11 12.70 20.34
N PHE A 53 -4.87 12.21 20.20
CA PHE A 53 -3.84 12.31 21.25
C PHE A 53 -3.37 13.73 21.51
N VAL A 54 -3.20 14.53 20.45
CA VAL A 54 -2.88 15.96 20.60
C VAL A 54 -3.97 16.65 21.42
N VAL A 55 -5.25 16.41 21.10
CA VAL A 55 -6.38 17.00 21.84
C VAL A 55 -6.39 16.52 23.30
N LEU A 56 -6.22 15.22 23.57
CA LEU A 56 -6.17 14.69 24.94
C LEU A 56 -4.99 15.23 25.75
N THR A 57 -3.84 15.44 25.12
CA THR A 57 -2.63 16.00 25.75
C THR A 57 -2.86 17.45 26.14
N PHE A 58 -3.47 18.25 25.25
CA PHE A 58 -3.87 19.63 25.57
C PHE A 58 -4.92 19.70 26.68
N ALA A 59 -5.79 18.69 26.81
CA ALA A 59 -6.77 18.58 27.88
C ALA A 59 -6.16 18.19 29.25
N GLY A 60 -4.86 17.85 29.31
CA GLY A 60 -4.14 17.59 30.57
C GLY A 60 -4.38 16.22 31.20
N TYR A 61 -5.10 15.31 30.51
CA TYR A 61 -5.43 13.97 31.00
C TYR A 61 -4.41 12.88 30.61
N ALA A 62 -3.39 13.22 29.81
CA ALA A 62 -2.43 12.25 29.30
C ALA A 62 -1.17 12.18 30.18
N SER A 63 -0.98 11.05 30.88
CA SER A 63 0.33 10.73 31.45
C SER A 63 1.30 10.36 30.32
N LEU A 64 2.58 10.78 30.42
CA LEU A 64 3.61 10.49 29.41
C LEU A 64 3.67 9.01 29.04
N TRP A 65 3.45 8.12 30.02
CA TRP A 65 3.44 6.68 29.82
C TRP A 65 2.27 6.21 28.95
N ALA A 66 1.05 6.72 29.17
CA ALA A 66 -0.13 6.39 28.36
C ALA A 66 0.01 6.91 26.91
N ALA A 67 0.65 8.07 26.73
CA ALA A 67 0.95 8.62 25.41
C ALA A 67 1.88 7.71 24.59
N ILE A 68 2.96 7.22 25.20
CA ILE A 68 3.92 6.32 24.53
C ILE A 68 3.26 4.98 24.20
N ALA A 69 2.51 4.40 25.16
CA ALA A 69 1.83 3.11 24.96
C ALA A 69 0.84 3.17 23.79
N ALA A 70 0.10 4.27 23.66
CA ALA A 70 -0.85 4.43 22.57
C ALA A 70 -0.18 4.69 21.21
N ASP A 71 0.87 5.51 21.14
CA ASP A 71 1.60 5.74 19.88
C ASP A 71 2.23 4.44 19.36
N MET A 72 2.80 3.63 20.25
CA MET A 72 3.28 2.29 19.92
C MET A 72 2.14 1.34 19.52
N GLY A 73 1.00 1.36 20.22
CA GLY A 73 -0.17 0.55 19.86
C GLY A 73 -0.75 0.89 18.50
N VAL A 74 -0.77 2.17 18.14
CA VAL A 74 -1.26 2.67 16.84
C VAL A 74 -0.34 2.25 15.71
N SER A 75 0.97 2.39 15.89
CA SER A 75 1.93 1.93 14.88
C SER A 75 1.79 0.44 14.60
N LEU A 76 1.58 -0.39 15.64
CA LEU A 76 1.27 -1.82 15.50
C LEU A 76 -0.04 -2.07 14.75
N LEU A 77 -1.09 -1.32 15.04
CA LEU A 77 -2.40 -1.44 14.37
C LEU A 77 -2.30 -1.13 12.86
N VAL A 78 -1.53 -0.10 12.51
CA VAL A 78 -1.28 0.31 11.12
C VAL A 78 -0.45 -0.75 10.40
N VAL A 79 0.60 -1.27 11.04
CA VAL A 79 1.43 -2.36 10.50
C VAL A 79 0.60 -3.63 10.31
N PHE A 80 -0.25 -3.99 11.26
CA PHE A 80 -1.15 -5.14 11.13
C PHE A 80 -2.12 -4.97 9.96
N ASN A 81 -2.72 -3.78 9.81
CA ASN A 81 -3.58 -3.48 8.67
C ASN A 81 -2.82 -3.52 7.32
N ALA A 82 -1.55 -3.11 7.31
CA ALA A 82 -0.67 -3.23 6.14
C ALA A 82 -0.34 -4.70 5.81
N LEU A 83 -0.06 -5.54 6.81
CA LEU A 83 0.21 -6.97 6.63
C LEU A 83 -1.02 -7.73 6.14
N ARG A 84 -2.22 -7.39 6.61
CA ARG A 84 -3.48 -7.94 6.09
C ARG A 84 -3.65 -7.70 4.59
N LEU A 85 -3.17 -6.56 4.09
CA LEU A 85 -3.20 -6.25 2.66
C LEU A 85 -2.23 -7.10 1.86
N LEU A 86 -1.03 -7.33 2.38
CA LEU A 86 -0.05 -8.20 1.75
C LEU A 86 -0.58 -9.64 1.66
N ALA A 87 -1.23 -10.13 2.71
CA ALA A 87 -1.86 -11.45 2.74
C ALA A 87 -3.04 -11.58 1.75
N SER A 88 -3.72 -10.48 1.40
CA SER A 88 -4.79 -10.50 0.40
C SER A 88 -4.30 -10.65 -1.05
N ARG A 89 -2.97 -10.69 -1.27
CA ARG A 89 -2.34 -10.99 -2.55
C ARG A 89 -2.06 -12.50 -2.66
N GLY A 90 -3.09 -13.32 -2.47
CA GLY A 90 -3.09 -14.72 -2.85
C GLY A 90 -3.51 -14.88 -4.31
N THR A 91 -2.77 -15.71 -5.05
CA THR A 91 -3.04 -16.23 -6.40
C THR A 91 -2.88 -15.23 -7.56
N ILE A 92 -1.64 -14.97 -7.95
CA ILE A 92 -1.27 -15.04 -9.37
C ILE A 92 -1.12 -16.55 -9.59
N GLY A 93 -2.18 -17.32 -9.86
CA GLY A 93 -2.76 -17.36 -11.20
C GLY A 93 -1.77 -17.97 -12.17
N GLY A 94 -1.20 -19.13 -11.81
CA GLY A 94 -0.46 -20.01 -12.71
C GLY A 94 -1.38 -21.14 -13.13
N ASP A 95 -2.39 -20.81 -13.92
CA ASP A 95 -3.22 -21.77 -14.65
C ASP A 95 -3.30 -21.22 -16.08
N ASP A 96 -2.45 -21.78 -16.93
CA ASP A 96 -2.54 -21.92 -18.39
C ASP A 96 -1.37 -22.85 -18.74
N ASP A 97 -1.46 -24.05 -19.29
CA ASP A 97 -2.53 -25.00 -19.59
C ASP A 97 -1.73 -26.20 -20.16
N ASP A 98 -2.05 -27.40 -19.68
CA ASP A 98 -1.52 -28.64 -20.21
C ASP A 98 -2.41 -29.08 -21.39
N GLY A 99 -1.97 -28.82 -22.62
CA GLY A 99 -2.28 -29.66 -23.78
C GLY A 99 -3.53 -29.33 -24.62
N VAL A 100 -3.28 -28.84 -25.85
CA VAL A 100 -3.62 -29.51 -27.13
C VAL A 100 -2.51 -29.23 -28.14
#